data_AF-A0A2N8KV05-F1
#
_entry.id   AF-A0A2N8KV05-F1
#
_cell.length_a   1.000
_cell.length_b   1.000
_cell.length_c   1.000
_cell.angle_alpha   90.00
_cell.angle_beta   90.00
_cell.angle_gamma   90.00
#
_symmetry.space_group_name_H-M   'P 1'
#
loop_
_entity.id
_entity.type
_entity.pdbx_description
1 polymer ?
#
loop_
_entity_poly.entity_id
_entity_poly.type
_entity_poly.pdbx_seq_one_letter_code
_entity_poly.pdbx_strand_id
1 'polypeptide(L)'
;MQISDLPPPSGTPDKDILQRPAGYKPPPVFVLPYASKAEAAASAAAAASANAPSKAELDRQARQREQEKLEKQQEREAIEKHKQQERRYAEQKRENCSRAQENLRMLQEGMRISRRNAQGENVILDDRQRSEEIQRTRAIVASDCGGN
;
A
#
# COMPACT_ATOMS: atom_id res chain seq x y z
N MET A 1 -2.23 37.06 0.45
CA MET A 1 -3.09 37.23 -0.74
C MET A 1 -2.18 37.48 -1.93
N GLN A 2 -1.76 36.43 -2.65
CA GLN A 2 -1.07 36.60 -3.92
C GLN A 2 -2.07 37.19 -4.93
N ILE A 3 -1.87 38.44 -5.32
CA ILE A 3 -2.59 39.07 -6.43
C ILE A 3 -1.76 38.79 -7.67
N SER A 4 -2.28 37.93 -8.54
CA SER A 4 -1.61 37.56 -9.79
C SER A 4 -1.81 38.68 -10.81
N ASP A 5 -0.76 39.48 -11.02
CA ASP A 5 -0.73 40.59 -11.98
C ASP A 5 -0.46 40.08 -13.42
N LEU A 6 -1.19 39.04 -13.83
CA LEU A 6 -1.21 38.56 -15.22
C LEU A 6 -2.54 38.99 -15.84
N PRO A 7 -2.54 39.67 -17.00
CA PRO A 7 -3.77 40.03 -17.68
C PRO A 7 -4.58 38.77 -18.00
N PRO A 8 -5.93 38.81 -17.86
CA PRO A 8 -6.75 37.65 -18.19
C PRO A 8 -6.56 37.29 -19.67
N PRO A 9 -6.45 35.99 -20.01
CA PRO A 9 -6.31 35.57 -21.39
C PRO A 9 -7.54 35.99 -22.23
N SER A 10 -7.33 36.23 -23.52
CA SER A 10 -8.39 36.57 -24.48
C SER A 10 -9.41 35.43 -24.54
N GLY A 11 -10.65 35.69 -24.10
CA GLY A 11 -11.72 34.68 -23.99
C GLY A 11 -12.24 34.47 -22.57
N THR A 12 -11.58 35.03 -21.55
CA THR A 12 -12.12 35.05 -20.17
C THR A 12 -13.40 35.89 -20.15
N PRO A 13 -14.56 35.36 -19.74
CA PRO A 13 -15.79 36.11 -19.70
C PRO A 13 -15.76 37.18 -18.61
N ASP A 14 -16.39 38.32 -18.87
CA ASP A 14 -16.35 39.52 -18.01
C ASP A 14 -16.73 39.27 -16.54
N LYS A 15 -17.61 38.30 -16.28
CA LYS A 15 -18.07 37.90 -14.93
C LYS A 15 -16.99 37.26 -14.06
N ASP A 16 -15.94 36.71 -14.67
CA ASP A 16 -14.86 36.02 -13.96
C ASP A 16 -13.66 36.96 -13.70
N ILE A 17 -13.78 38.25 -14.04
CA ILE A 17 -12.77 39.29 -13.81
C ILE A 17 -13.07 40.00 -12.49
N LEU A 18 -12.36 39.62 -11.43
CA LEU A 18 -12.59 40.11 -10.06
C LEU A 18 -12.15 41.57 -9.83
N GLN A 19 -11.12 42.04 -10.53
CA GLN A 19 -10.62 43.39 -10.36
C GLN A 19 -10.03 43.94 -11.66
N ARG A 20 -10.46 45.14 -12.06
CA ARG A 20 -9.99 45.85 -13.25
C ARG A 20 -9.17 47.07 -12.82
N PRO A 21 -8.03 47.36 -13.47
CA PRO A 21 -7.30 48.60 -13.21
C PRO A 21 -8.11 49.81 -13.68
N ALA A 22 -8.07 50.89 -12.90
CA ALA A 22 -8.77 52.13 -13.21
C ALA A 22 -8.23 52.73 -14.52
N GLY A 23 -9.07 52.76 -15.56
CA GLY A 23 -8.71 53.27 -16.89
C GLY A 23 -8.77 52.24 -18.03
N TYR A 24 -9.05 50.97 -17.74
CA TYR A 24 -9.23 49.95 -18.79
C TYR A 24 -10.50 50.22 -19.61
N LYS A 25 -10.32 50.55 -20.90
CA LYS A 25 -11.40 50.66 -21.89
C LYS A 25 -11.39 49.38 -22.75
N PRO A 26 -12.47 48.57 -22.76
CA PRO A 26 -12.51 47.38 -23.60
C PRO A 26 -12.45 47.77 -25.09
N PRO A 27 -11.73 47.03 -25.95
CA PRO A 27 -11.78 47.24 -27.39
C PRO A 27 -13.18 46.89 -27.92
N PRO A 28 -13.66 47.55 -29.00
CA PRO A 28 -14.96 47.25 -29.58
C PRO A 28 -15.01 45.81 -30.10
N VAL A 29 -16.02 45.07 -29.66
CA VAL A 29 -16.32 43.71 -30.12
C VAL A 29 -16.91 43.82 -31.53
N PHE A 30 -16.20 43.31 -32.53
CA PHE A 30 -16.76 43.16 -33.88
C PHE A 30 -17.58 41.87 -33.94
N VAL A 31 -18.89 42.00 -34.08
CA VAL A 31 -19.80 40.89 -34.40
C VAL A 31 -19.81 40.74 -35.93
N LEU A 32 -19.20 39.67 -36.44
CA LEU A 32 -19.37 39.27 -37.84
C LEU A 32 -20.74 38.59 -37.99
N PRO A 33 -21.61 39.03 -38.93
CA PRO A 33 -22.87 38.36 -39.16
C PRO A 33 -22.60 36.97 -39.75
N TYR A 34 -23.11 35.94 -39.06
CA TYR A 34 -23.07 34.56 -39.53
C TYR A 34 -24.00 34.44 -40.73
N ALA A 35 -23.43 34.43 -41.93
CA ALA A 35 -24.18 34.20 -43.16
C ALA A 35 -24.76 32.77 -43.14
N SER A 36 -26.06 32.71 -43.41
CA SER A 36 -26.86 31.51 -43.55
C SER A 36 -26.19 30.47 -44.46
N LYS A 37 -25.69 29.41 -43.85
CA LYS A 37 -25.55 28.10 -44.51
C LYS A 37 -26.17 27.03 -43.61
N ALA A 38 -27.48 27.19 -43.43
CA ALA A 38 -28.34 26.08 -43.09
C ALA A 38 -28.15 24.99 -44.16
N GLU A 39 -28.30 23.73 -43.74
CA GLU A 39 -28.36 22.52 -44.57
C GLU A 39 -27.07 21.74 -44.88
N ALA A 40 -25.87 22.20 -44.48
CA ALA A 40 -24.65 21.37 -44.65
C ALA A 40 -23.89 21.04 -43.36
N ALA A 41 -24.26 21.63 -42.21
CA ALA A 41 -23.57 21.41 -40.92
C ALA A 41 -24.31 20.49 -39.94
N ALA A 42 -25.48 19.96 -40.31
CA ALA A 42 -26.22 19.02 -39.48
C ALA A 42 -25.59 17.60 -39.45
N SER A 43 -24.74 17.27 -40.43
CA SER A 43 -24.11 15.95 -40.52
C SER A 43 -22.76 15.86 -39.78
N ALA A 44 -22.05 16.97 -39.58
CA ALA A 44 -20.74 16.98 -38.92
C ALA A 44 -20.80 17.23 -37.40
N ALA A 45 -21.83 17.91 -36.89
CA ALA A 45 -22.03 18.10 -35.45
C ALA A 45 -22.57 16.85 -34.74
N ALA A 46 -23.19 15.92 -35.48
CA ALA A 46 -23.60 14.62 -34.95
C ALA A 46 -22.42 13.65 -34.73
N ALA A 47 -21.28 13.85 -35.41
CA ALA A 47 -20.12 12.98 -35.30
C ALA A 47 -19.15 13.35 -34.17
N ALA A 48 -19.14 14.62 -33.73
CA ALA A 48 -18.25 15.08 -32.65
C ALA A 48 -18.85 14.93 -31.24
N SER A 49 -20.18 14.92 -31.09
CA SER A 49 -20.86 14.62 -29.82
C SER A 49 -21.00 13.12 -29.55
N ALA A 50 -20.61 12.26 -30.50
CA ALA A 50 -20.67 10.80 -30.32
C ALA A 50 -19.51 10.23 -29.47
N ASN A 51 -18.51 11.05 -29.13
CA ASN A 51 -17.30 10.59 -28.43
C ASN A 51 -17.00 11.33 -27.10
N ALA A 52 -17.91 12.18 -26.61
CA ALA A 52 -17.81 12.68 -25.24
C ALA A 52 -18.27 11.56 -24.29
N PRO A 53 -17.43 11.12 -23.32
CA PRO A 53 -17.84 10.07 -22.40
C PRO A 53 -19.09 10.52 -21.65
N SER A 54 -20.12 9.68 -21.68
CA SER A 54 -21.36 9.95 -20.97
C SER A 54 -21.09 10.12 -19.48
N LYS A 55 -21.98 10.81 -18.75
CA LYS A 55 -21.86 10.97 -17.29
C LYS A 55 -21.76 9.61 -16.57
N ALA A 56 -22.37 8.57 -17.12
CA ALA A 56 -22.25 7.19 -16.62
C ALA A 56 -20.86 6.57 -16.87
N GLU A 57 -20.21 6.91 -17.98
CA GLU A 57 -18.86 6.46 -18.32
C GLU A 57 -17.80 7.12 -17.42
N LEU A 58 -17.96 8.41 -17.11
CA LEU A 58 -17.12 9.14 -16.15
C LEU A 58 -17.25 8.59 -14.72
N ASP A 59 -18.48 8.27 -14.30
CA ASP A 59 -18.76 7.69 -12.98
C ASP A 59 -18.19 6.26 -12.85
N ARG A 60 -18.23 5.47 -13.94
CA ARG A 60 -17.57 4.16 -14.02
C ARG A 60 -16.04 4.30 -13.94
N GLN A 61 -15.45 5.25 -14.65
CA GLN A 61 -14.00 5.49 -14.62
C GLN A 61 -13.54 5.99 -13.23
N ALA A 62 -14.34 6.83 -12.56
CA ALA A 62 -14.05 7.27 -11.19
C ALA A 62 -14.02 6.08 -10.22
N ARG A 63 -15.06 5.22 -10.26
CA ARG A 63 -15.11 3.99 -9.46
C ARG A 63 -13.92 3.06 -9.71
N GLN A 64 -13.53 2.87 -10.97
CA GLN A 64 -12.36 2.05 -11.33
C GLN A 64 -11.06 2.63 -10.76
N ARG A 65 -10.86 3.95 -10.83
CA ARG A 65 -9.69 4.62 -10.24
C ARG A 65 -9.66 4.53 -8.71
N GLU A 66 -10.82 4.56 -8.06
CA GLU A 66 -10.91 4.36 -6.60
C GLU A 66 -10.58 2.92 -6.21
N GLN A 67 -11.08 1.94 -6.96
CA GLN A 67 -10.73 0.52 -6.76
C GLN A 67 -9.23 0.27 -6.95
N GLU A 68 -8.65 0.77 -8.04
CA GLU A 68 -7.21 0.61 -8.31
C GLU A 68 -6.34 1.27 -7.23
N LYS A 69 -6.77 2.42 -6.69
CA LYS A 69 -6.09 3.07 -5.56
C LYS A 69 -6.18 2.24 -4.29
N LEU A 70 -7.35 1.68 -4.00
CA LEU A 70 -7.56 0.84 -2.81
C LEU A 70 -6.73 -0.44 -2.91
N GLU A 71 -6.72 -1.11 -4.07
CA GLU A 71 -5.91 -2.30 -4.33
C GLU A 71 -4.40 -1.99 -4.17
N LYS A 72 -3.92 -0.90 -4.76
CA LYS A 72 -2.53 -0.45 -4.59
C LYS A 72 -2.16 -0.13 -3.15
N GLN A 73 -3.10 0.39 -2.35
CA GLN A 73 -2.87 0.62 -0.92
C GLN A 73 -2.78 -0.70 -0.15
N GLN A 74 -3.73 -1.61 -0.38
CA GLN A 74 -3.74 -2.93 0.27
C GLN A 74 -2.50 -3.75 -0.08
N GLU A 75 -2.05 -3.74 -1.33
CA GLU A 75 -0.84 -4.44 -1.77
C GLU A 75 0.40 -3.89 -1.06
N ARG A 76 0.53 -2.56 -0.94
CA ARG A 76 1.63 -1.93 -0.20
C ARG A 76 1.60 -2.31 1.29
N GLU A 77 0.42 -2.29 1.92
CA GLU A 77 0.27 -2.70 3.30
C GLU A 77 0.57 -4.20 3.50
N ALA A 78 0.18 -5.05 2.55
CA ALA A 78 0.46 -6.48 2.59
C ALA A 78 1.96 -6.76 2.46
N ILE A 79 2.65 -6.08 1.53
CA ILE A 79 4.10 -6.18 1.36
C ILE A 79 4.83 -5.73 2.63
N GLU A 80 4.44 -4.61 3.21
CA GLU A 80 5.08 -4.12 4.44
C GLU A 80 4.78 -5.05 5.63
N LYS A 81 3.56 -5.55 5.79
CA LYS A 81 3.23 -6.56 6.81
C LYS A 81 4.06 -7.83 6.63
N HIS A 82 4.20 -8.33 5.39
CA HIS A 82 5.01 -9.51 5.10
C HIS A 82 6.48 -9.28 5.45
N LYS A 83 7.07 -8.15 5.05
CA LYS A 83 8.44 -7.79 5.43
C LYS A 83 8.64 -7.72 6.94
N GLN A 84 7.67 -7.16 7.67
CA GLN A 84 7.73 -7.09 9.14
C GLN A 84 7.60 -8.48 9.78
N GLN A 85 6.76 -9.35 9.23
CA GLN A 85 6.62 -10.74 9.67
C GLN A 85 7.92 -11.52 9.44
N GLU A 86 8.52 -11.41 8.25
CA GLU A 86 9.81 -12.03 7.92
C GLU A 86 10.93 -11.59 8.87
N ARG A 87 11.02 -10.28 9.17
CA ARG A 87 11.98 -9.76 10.14
C ARG A 87 11.77 -10.35 11.53
N ARG A 88 10.52 -10.35 12.02
CA ARG A 88 10.18 -10.95 13.32
C ARG A 88 10.47 -12.44 13.36
N TYR A 89 10.19 -13.16 12.28
CA TYR A 89 10.47 -14.59 12.18
C TYR A 89 11.97 -14.87 12.18
N ALA A 90 12.77 -14.07 11.47
CA ALA A 90 14.23 -14.16 11.50
C ALA A 90 14.81 -13.86 12.89
N GLU A 91 14.29 -12.84 13.57
CA GLU A 91 14.66 -12.52 14.96
C GLU A 91 14.31 -13.67 15.92
N GLN A 92 13.10 -14.21 15.82
CA GLN A 92 12.66 -15.36 16.62
C GLN A 92 13.52 -16.59 16.38
N LYS A 93 13.88 -16.89 15.12
CA LYS A 93 14.79 -17.99 14.78
C LYS A 93 16.15 -17.81 15.45
N ARG A 94 16.72 -16.61 15.41
CA ARG A 94 18.01 -16.32 16.04
C ARG A 94 17.95 -16.50 17.56
N GLU A 95 16.89 -16.01 18.20
CA GLU A 95 16.68 -16.20 19.64
C GLU A 95 16.52 -17.69 19.99
N ASN A 96 15.67 -18.40 19.25
CA ASN A 96 15.43 -19.83 19.44
C ASN A 96 16.71 -20.64 19.27
N CYS A 97 17.53 -20.33 18.26
CA CYS A 97 18.83 -20.95 18.06
C CYS A 97 19.76 -20.75 19.28
N SER A 98 19.90 -19.51 19.79
CA SER A 98 20.72 -19.23 20.97
C SER A 98 20.24 -20.04 22.19
N ARG A 99 18.93 -20.02 22.46
CA ARG A 99 18.33 -20.73 23.59
C ARG A 99 18.46 -22.24 23.44
N ALA A 100 18.31 -22.79 22.23
CA ALA A 100 18.47 -24.21 21.97
C ALA A 100 19.92 -24.66 22.17
N GLN A 101 20.90 -23.85 21.77
CA GLN A 101 22.32 -24.13 22.00
C GLN A 101 22.67 -24.11 23.50
N GLU A 102 22.18 -23.12 24.24
CA GLU A 102 22.35 -23.04 25.69
C GLU A 102 21.74 -24.26 26.40
N ASN A 103 20.51 -24.63 26.03
CA ASN A 103 19.84 -25.81 26.55
C ASN A 103 20.63 -27.09 26.26
N LEU A 104 21.15 -27.24 25.04
CA LEU A 104 21.97 -28.38 24.67
C LEU A 104 23.22 -28.48 25.53
N ARG A 105 23.89 -27.35 25.77
CA ARG A 105 25.07 -27.28 26.62
C ARG A 105 24.76 -27.68 28.05
N MET A 106 23.69 -27.13 28.65
CA MET A 106 23.26 -27.49 30.01
C MET A 106 22.98 -28.99 30.15
N LEU A 107 22.30 -29.58 29.16
CA LEU A 107 22.01 -31.02 29.14
C LEU A 107 23.29 -31.88 29.07
N GLN A 108 24.28 -31.44 28.27
CA GLN A 108 25.57 -32.13 28.12
C GLN A 108 26.46 -31.99 29.35
N GLU A 109 26.39 -30.86 30.06
CA GLU A 109 27.09 -30.62 31.33
C GLU A 109 26.48 -31.43 32.49
N GLY A 110 25.41 -32.20 32.25
CA GLY A 110 24.82 -33.12 33.23
C GLY A 110 23.82 -32.48 34.17
N MET A 111 23.27 -31.31 33.81
CA MET A 111 22.24 -30.64 34.59
C MET A 111 21.02 -31.55 34.79
N ARG A 112 20.53 -31.62 36.03
CA ARG A 112 19.33 -32.41 36.38
C ARG A 112 18.08 -31.65 35.95
N ILE A 113 17.26 -32.27 35.10
CA ILE A 113 15.96 -31.73 34.69
C ILE A 113 14.86 -32.43 35.46
N SER A 114 13.92 -31.64 35.99
CA SER A 114 12.69 -32.13 36.58
C SER A 114 11.53 -31.89 35.61
N ARG A 115 10.70 -32.92 35.40
CA ARG A 115 9.49 -32.84 34.58
C ARG A 115 8.30 -33.29 35.40
N ARG A 116 7.16 -32.66 35.17
CA ARG A 116 5.90 -33.10 35.74
C ARG A 116 5.41 -34.38 35.03
N ASN A 117 5.20 -35.46 35.78
CA ASN A 117 4.62 -36.69 35.24
C ASN A 117 3.09 -36.57 35.07
N ALA A 118 2.45 -37.60 34.51
CA ALA A 118 0.99 -37.63 34.32
C ALA A 118 0.19 -37.58 35.65
N GLN A 119 0.84 -37.92 36.76
CA GLN A 119 0.26 -37.89 38.11
C GLN A 119 0.42 -36.52 38.78
N GLY A 120 1.08 -35.57 38.11
CA GLY A 120 1.26 -34.21 38.60
C GLY A 120 2.47 -34.03 39.52
N GLU A 121 3.32 -35.03 39.70
CA GLU A 121 4.53 -34.98 40.51
C GLU A 121 5.74 -34.56 39.67
N ASN A 122 6.71 -33.91 40.31
CA ASN A 122 7.97 -33.54 39.70
C ASN A 122 8.96 -34.72 39.78
N VAL A 123 9.24 -35.36 38.65
CA VAL A 123 10.21 -36.46 38.53
C VAL A 123 11.48 -35.98 37.85
N ILE A 124 12.63 -36.38 38.39
CA ILE A 124 13.93 -36.09 37.78
C ILE A 124 14.15 -37.06 36.63
N LEU A 125 14.58 -36.54 35.48
CA LEU A 125 14.88 -37.37 34.32
C LEU A 125 16.06 -38.31 34.61
N ASP A 126 15.89 -39.57 34.23
CA ASP A 126 16.97 -40.56 34.24
C ASP A 126 17.97 -40.31 33.10
N ASP A 127 19.09 -41.05 33.09
CA ASP A 127 20.15 -40.87 32.09
C ASP A 127 19.68 -41.15 30.65
N ARG A 128 18.76 -42.10 30.47
CA ARG A 128 18.17 -42.44 29.17
C ARG A 128 17.29 -41.31 28.69
N GLN A 129 16.38 -40.81 29.51
CA GLN A 129 15.50 -39.69 29.21
C GLN A 129 16.30 -38.42 28.92
N ARG A 130 17.37 -38.15 29.67
CA ARG A 130 18.28 -37.04 29.36
C ARG A 130 18.93 -37.19 27.99
N SER A 131 19.33 -38.40 27.60
CA SER A 131 19.88 -38.66 26.26
C SER A 131 18.86 -38.41 25.14
N GLU A 132 17.59 -38.74 25.36
CA GLU A 132 16.49 -38.48 24.43
C GLU A 132 16.25 -36.97 24.29
N GLU A 133 16.26 -36.24 25.41
CA GLU A 133 16.15 -34.78 25.39
C GLU A 133 17.34 -34.14 24.67
N ILE A 134 18.57 -34.63 24.86
CA ILE A 134 19.75 -34.17 24.11
C ILE A 134 19.55 -34.35 22.60
N GLN A 135 19.05 -35.52 22.17
CA GLN A 135 18.78 -35.78 20.75
C GLN A 135 17.70 -34.85 20.21
N ARG A 136 16.63 -34.63 20.98
CA ARG A 136 15.55 -33.70 20.61
C ARG A 136 16.08 -32.26 20.50
N THR A 137 16.84 -31.79 21.47
CA THR A 137 17.43 -30.44 21.46
C THR A 137 18.42 -30.29 20.30
N ARG A 138 19.20 -31.32 19.96
CA ARG A 138 20.07 -31.30 18.76
C ARG A 138 19.27 -31.13 17.46
N ALA A 139 18.13 -31.79 17.34
CA ALA A 139 17.25 -31.62 16.17
C ALA A 139 16.69 -30.18 16.08
N ILE A 140 16.31 -29.59 17.22
CA ILE A 140 15.86 -28.18 17.29
C ILE A 140 16.99 -27.21 16.93
N VAL A 141 18.20 -27.44 17.45
CA VAL A 141 19.39 -26.66 17.05
C VAL A 141 19.61 -26.77 15.55
N ALA A 142 19.49 -27.97 14.96
CA ALA A 142 19.65 -28.15 13.53
C ALA A 142 18.57 -27.39 12.70
N SER A 143 17.31 -27.37 13.15
CA SER A 143 16.24 -26.65 12.45
C SER A 143 16.34 -25.13 12.60
N ASP A 144 16.66 -24.65 13.80
CA ASP A 144 16.58 -23.23 14.13
C ASP A 144 17.89 -22.49 13.81
N CYS A 145 19.03 -23.19 13.85
CA CYS A 145 20.34 -22.64 13.49
C CYS A 145 20.78 -22.97 12.05
N GLY A 146 20.15 -23.93 11.37
CA GLY A 146 20.54 -24.38 10.02
C GLY A 146 20.02 -23.53 8.87
N GLY A 147 19.27 -22.46 9.15
CA GLY A 147 18.78 -21.52 8.14
C GLY A 147 19.81 -20.46 7.83
N ASN A 148 20.68 -20.74 6.85
CA ASN A 148 21.47 -19.73 6.14
C ASN A 148 20.66 -19.20 4.97
#